data_AF-A0A1M7M0H8-F1
#
_entry.id   AF-A0A1M7M0H8-F1
#
_cell.length_a   1.000
_cell.length_b   1.000
_cell.length_c   1.000
_cell.angle_alpha   90.00
_cell.angle_beta   90.00
_cell.angle_gamma   90.00
#
_symmetry.space_group_name_H-M   'P 1'
#
loop_
_entity.id
_entity.type
_entity.pdbx_description
1 polymer ?
#
loop_
_entity_poly.entity_id
_entity_poly.type
_entity_poly.pdbx_seq_one_letter_code
_entity_poly.pdbx_strand_id
1 'polypeptide(L)'
;MQFQLNDVTKKLPKHLHKFVVKQPYEEYTAQNQAVWRYVMRINVDYLSKVAHNSYIKGLDKTGISTEVIPHMEGMNRILKDIGWAAVSVDGFIPPNAFMEFQAYNVLVIASDMRTINHIEYTPAPDIIHEAAGHAPIIANPEYAEYLRRFGEIGCKAISSAKDYEMYEAIRLLSILKEDPNSTEKEITEAQEKVEYLQENMGELSEMAQIRNLHWWTVEYGLIGSLENPKIYGAGLLSSIGESAWCMKEEVVKKPYSIEAANINFDITKPQPQLFVTPDFAHLSLVLEQFANKMAIRKGGLSGLRKLIESKNLGTIELSTGIQVSGVFTNVIADENNKPIYFQTTGPTALSNRDKELIGHGIETHADGFGSPIGKLKGINIPIENMSPRDLEAYQIYEGKTITLEFEGGLKVIGNVITGTRDLKGKILIISFENCTVTHNDKVLFQPEWGVYDMAVGKEVVSAYAGAADINSFEDTSEVSKTKTHKIKYSDNQKRLYGLYDSVREIRNTKNVTEQKIESIYNDLLNNYKNDWLLLLELYELAKTSKLDIQEKILKSLEVLKSNNSYTKLIENGLALCH
;
A
#
# COMPACT_ATOMS: atom_id res chain seq x y z
N MET A 1 12.97 -21.24 -3.35
CA MET A 1 12.80 -20.59 -4.66
C MET A 1 13.03 -19.10 -4.45
N GLN A 2 14.26 -18.62 -4.68
CA GLN A 2 14.67 -17.26 -4.34
C GLN A 2 14.38 -16.31 -5.51
N PHE A 3 13.58 -15.27 -5.26
CA PHE A 3 13.60 -14.04 -6.04
C PHE A 3 15.04 -13.49 -6.05
N GLN A 4 15.57 -13.09 -7.22
CA GLN A 4 16.92 -12.52 -7.29
C GLN A 4 16.93 -11.13 -6.64
N LEU A 5 17.59 -11.04 -5.50
CA LEU A 5 17.73 -9.77 -4.77
C LEU A 5 18.72 -8.85 -5.48
N ASN A 6 18.24 -7.69 -5.94
CA ASN A 6 19.06 -6.55 -6.34
C ASN A 6 19.40 -5.67 -5.12
N ASP A 7 20.21 -4.63 -5.30
CA ASP A 7 20.68 -3.82 -4.16
C ASP A 7 19.58 -3.02 -3.44
N VAL A 8 18.43 -2.79 -4.10
CA VAL A 8 17.24 -2.18 -3.49
C VAL A 8 16.49 -3.22 -2.66
N THR A 9 16.13 -4.35 -3.27
CA THR A 9 15.37 -5.43 -2.60
C THR A 9 16.13 -6.14 -1.49
N LYS A 10 17.47 -6.07 -1.45
CA LYS A 10 18.27 -6.50 -0.29
C LYS A 10 17.99 -5.70 0.99
N LYS A 11 17.51 -4.46 0.87
CA LYS A 11 17.16 -3.60 2.01
C LYS A 11 15.76 -3.89 2.53
N LEU A 12 14.96 -4.65 1.79
CA LEU A 12 13.60 -4.98 2.16
C LEU A 12 13.62 -5.81 3.46
N PRO A 13 12.81 -5.45 4.46
CA PRO A 13 12.65 -6.25 5.67
C PRO A 13 12.19 -7.68 5.39
N LYS A 14 12.67 -8.63 6.20
CA LYS A 14 12.40 -10.07 6.00
C LYS A 14 10.90 -10.41 6.06
N HIS A 15 10.13 -9.71 6.90
CA HIS A 15 8.68 -9.94 7.03
C HIS A 15 7.92 -9.60 5.75
N LEU A 16 8.45 -8.73 4.89
CA LEU A 16 7.81 -8.41 3.61
C LEU A 16 8.08 -9.48 2.53
N HIS A 17 9.15 -10.27 2.66
CA HIS A 17 9.55 -11.25 1.65
C HIS A 17 8.51 -12.34 1.40
N LYS A 18 7.68 -12.64 2.40
CA LYS A 18 6.63 -13.66 2.30
C LYS A 18 5.48 -13.27 1.36
N PHE A 19 5.30 -11.97 1.09
CA PHE A 19 4.31 -11.47 0.13
C PHE A 19 4.84 -11.52 -1.30
N VAL A 20 6.17 -11.59 -1.46
CA VAL A 20 6.82 -11.60 -2.77
C VAL A 20 6.70 -12.98 -3.40
N VAL A 21 6.12 -13.03 -4.59
CA VAL A 21 6.02 -14.25 -5.41
C VAL A 21 6.88 -14.11 -6.67
N LYS A 22 7.23 -15.25 -7.28
CA LYS A 22 7.83 -15.25 -8.60
C LYS A 22 6.73 -14.95 -9.61
N GLN A 23 6.92 -13.94 -10.47
CA GLN A 23 6.02 -13.66 -11.59
C GLN A 23 5.81 -14.94 -12.42
N PRO A 24 4.57 -15.44 -12.55
CA PRO A 24 4.26 -16.65 -13.31
C PRO A 24 4.21 -16.33 -14.81
N TYR A 25 5.32 -15.85 -15.39
CA TYR A 25 5.34 -15.30 -16.74
C TYR A 25 4.90 -16.30 -17.82
N GLU A 26 5.18 -17.60 -17.63
CA GLU A 26 4.77 -18.66 -18.55
C GLU A 26 3.24 -18.91 -18.56
N GLU A 27 2.50 -18.33 -17.62
CA GLU A 27 1.04 -18.42 -17.58
C GLU A 27 0.36 -17.37 -18.47
N TYR A 28 1.09 -16.34 -18.94
CA TYR A 28 0.56 -15.39 -19.92
C TYR A 28 0.38 -16.06 -21.28
N THR A 29 -0.86 -16.13 -21.74
CA THR A 29 -1.20 -16.65 -23.07
C THR A 29 -0.77 -15.67 -24.17
N ALA A 30 -0.68 -16.15 -25.41
CA ALA A 30 -0.46 -15.28 -26.56
C ALA A 30 -1.59 -14.23 -26.74
N GLN A 31 -2.83 -14.54 -26.32
CA GLN A 31 -3.91 -13.54 -26.28
C GLN A 31 -3.63 -12.47 -25.22
N ASN A 32 -3.12 -12.82 -24.03
CA ASN A 32 -2.72 -11.82 -23.03
C ASN A 32 -1.69 -10.84 -23.59
N GLN A 33 -0.70 -11.33 -24.35
CA GLN A 33 0.31 -10.50 -25.01
C GLN A 33 -0.31 -9.56 -26.08
N ALA A 34 -1.33 -10.01 -26.81
CA ALA A 34 -2.06 -9.18 -27.76
C ALA A 34 -2.93 -8.13 -27.06
N VAL A 35 -3.62 -8.50 -25.96
CA VAL A 35 -4.39 -7.56 -25.14
C VAL A 35 -3.48 -6.47 -24.57
N TRP A 36 -2.31 -6.83 -24.02
CA TRP A 36 -1.30 -5.88 -23.56
C TRP A 36 -0.92 -4.90 -24.67
N ARG A 37 -0.57 -5.43 -25.85
CA ARG A 37 -0.15 -4.62 -26.99
C ARG A 37 -1.21 -3.61 -27.41
N TYR A 38 -2.44 -4.09 -27.54
CA TYR A 38 -3.58 -3.29 -27.92
C TYR A 38 -3.82 -2.16 -26.90
N VAL A 39 -3.93 -2.49 -25.60
CA VAL A 39 -4.18 -1.50 -24.54
C VAL A 39 -3.05 -0.48 -24.47
N MET A 40 -1.80 -0.94 -24.45
CA MET A 40 -0.66 -0.05 -24.31
C MET A 40 -0.51 0.92 -25.48
N ARG A 41 -0.75 0.47 -26.72
CA ARG A 41 -0.68 1.36 -27.89
C ARG A 41 -1.76 2.43 -27.86
N ILE A 42 -3.00 2.09 -27.47
CA ILE A 42 -4.07 3.09 -27.35
C ILE A 42 -3.76 4.05 -26.19
N ASN A 43 -3.33 3.52 -25.04
CA ASN A 43 -2.94 4.33 -23.88
C ASN A 43 -1.86 5.33 -24.30
N VAL A 44 -0.79 4.88 -24.96
CA VAL A 44 0.31 5.77 -25.37
C VAL A 44 -0.13 6.82 -26.39
N ASP A 45 -0.93 6.48 -27.40
CA ASP A 45 -1.44 7.47 -28.36
C ASP A 45 -2.26 8.56 -27.66
N TYR A 46 -3.18 8.18 -26.78
CA TYR A 46 -4.04 9.13 -26.09
C TYR A 46 -3.27 9.93 -25.03
N LEU A 47 -2.56 9.24 -24.14
CA LEU A 47 -1.86 9.83 -23.00
C LEU A 47 -0.69 10.72 -23.42
N SER A 48 -0.08 10.52 -24.60
CA SER A 48 0.92 11.45 -25.14
C SER A 48 0.42 12.91 -25.25
N LYS A 49 -0.90 13.12 -25.32
CA LYS A 49 -1.56 14.43 -25.47
C LYS A 49 -1.98 15.01 -24.11
N VAL A 50 -2.38 14.16 -23.16
CA VAL A 50 -3.08 14.56 -21.92
C VAL A 50 -2.36 14.22 -20.62
N ALA A 51 -1.41 13.29 -20.62
CA ALA A 51 -0.64 12.95 -19.42
C ALA A 51 0.48 13.95 -19.15
N HIS A 52 0.98 13.92 -17.92
CA HIS A 52 2.16 14.68 -17.53
C HIS A 52 3.37 14.25 -18.40
N ASN A 53 4.25 15.20 -18.71
CA ASN A 53 5.37 15.00 -19.66
C ASN A 53 6.35 13.89 -19.24
N SER A 54 6.34 13.50 -17.96
CA SER A 54 7.17 12.44 -17.41
C SER A 54 6.68 11.04 -17.79
N TYR A 55 5.40 10.88 -18.13
CA TYR A 55 4.80 9.57 -18.39
C TYR A 55 5.45 8.84 -19.57
N ILE A 56 5.48 9.46 -20.75
CA ILE A 56 5.98 8.81 -21.98
C ILE A 56 7.46 8.43 -21.85
N LYS A 57 8.30 9.36 -21.39
CA LYS A 57 9.73 9.08 -21.12
C LYS A 57 9.91 8.09 -19.95
N GLY A 58 8.94 8.04 -19.06
CA GLY A 58 8.90 7.17 -17.90
C GLY A 58 8.76 5.69 -18.29
N LEU A 59 7.94 5.38 -19.30
CA LEU A 59 7.77 4.01 -19.82
C LEU A 59 9.12 3.40 -20.20
N ASP A 60 9.93 4.12 -20.97
CA ASP A 60 11.28 3.68 -21.36
C ASP A 60 12.19 3.50 -20.14
N LYS A 61 12.13 4.45 -19.20
CA LYS A 61 12.93 4.46 -17.95
C LYS A 61 12.50 3.44 -16.90
N THR A 62 11.40 2.72 -17.14
CA THR A 62 10.95 1.63 -16.26
C THR A 62 10.92 0.27 -16.96
N GLY A 63 11.38 0.21 -18.21
CA GLY A 63 11.46 -1.04 -18.97
C GLY A 63 10.12 -1.51 -19.50
N ILE A 64 9.18 -0.59 -19.71
CA ILE A 64 7.82 -0.90 -20.17
C ILE A 64 7.76 -0.67 -21.67
N SER A 65 7.42 -1.73 -22.40
CA SER A 65 7.20 -1.69 -23.84
C SER A 65 5.72 -1.74 -24.17
N THR A 66 5.34 -1.17 -25.32
CA THR A 66 3.99 -1.30 -25.86
C THR A 66 3.73 -2.67 -26.49
N GLU A 67 4.73 -3.55 -26.61
CA GLU A 67 4.64 -4.75 -27.45
C GLU A 67 4.56 -6.05 -26.67
N VAL A 68 5.11 -6.09 -25.46
CA VAL A 68 5.26 -7.31 -24.67
C VAL A 68 5.04 -6.98 -23.21
N ILE A 69 4.30 -7.85 -22.52
CA ILE A 69 4.14 -7.79 -21.07
C ILE A 69 5.54 -7.82 -20.42
N PRO A 70 5.87 -6.89 -19.52
CA PRO A 70 7.21 -6.78 -18.99
C PRO A 70 7.56 -7.98 -18.11
N HIS A 71 8.79 -8.46 -18.23
CA HIS A 71 9.39 -9.34 -17.24
C HIS A 71 9.85 -8.53 -16.05
N MET A 72 9.54 -8.98 -14.83
CA MET A 72 9.96 -8.32 -13.59
C MET A 72 11.48 -8.12 -13.51
N GLU A 73 12.26 -9.11 -13.96
CA GLU A 73 13.71 -9.03 -14.04
C GLU A 73 14.20 -7.97 -15.05
N GLY A 74 13.43 -7.73 -16.12
CA GLY A 74 13.71 -6.69 -17.11
C GLY A 74 13.45 -5.30 -16.53
N MET A 75 12.31 -5.12 -15.87
CA MET A 75 11.98 -3.86 -15.17
C MET A 75 13.03 -3.54 -14.11
N ASN A 76 13.38 -4.51 -13.25
CA ASN A 76 14.38 -4.33 -12.19
C ASN A 76 15.79 -4.03 -12.69
N ARG A 77 16.13 -4.44 -13.92
CA ARG A 77 17.40 -4.06 -14.54
C ARG A 77 17.49 -2.57 -14.84
N ILE A 78 16.37 -1.89 -15.05
CA ILE A 78 16.30 -0.47 -15.40
C ILE A 78 15.92 0.36 -14.17
N LEU A 79 14.94 -0.08 -13.38
CA LEU A 79 14.52 0.61 -12.14
C LEU A 79 15.67 0.82 -11.14
N LYS A 80 16.65 -0.10 -11.12
CA LYS A 80 17.83 0.06 -10.26
C LYS A 80 18.60 1.36 -10.54
N ASP A 81 18.58 1.85 -11.77
CA ASP A 81 19.33 3.04 -12.20
C ASP A 81 18.70 4.33 -11.63
N ILE A 82 17.41 4.27 -11.25
CA ILE A 82 16.69 5.34 -10.54
C ILE A 82 16.51 5.03 -9.05
N GLY A 83 17.14 3.97 -8.53
CA GLY A 83 17.10 3.59 -7.12
C GLY A 83 15.82 2.86 -6.69
N TRP A 84 15.02 2.35 -7.62
CA TRP A 84 13.79 1.61 -7.36
C TRP A 84 13.90 0.14 -7.74
N ALA A 85 12.95 -0.65 -7.25
CA ALA A 85 12.71 -2.01 -7.70
C ALA A 85 11.21 -2.28 -7.78
N ALA A 86 10.85 -3.41 -8.38
CA ALA A 86 9.50 -3.94 -8.41
C ALA A 86 9.52 -5.41 -7.98
N VAL A 87 8.48 -5.81 -7.25
CA VAL A 87 8.25 -7.19 -6.83
C VAL A 87 6.85 -7.61 -7.28
N SER A 88 6.71 -8.89 -7.60
CA SER A 88 5.38 -9.45 -7.84
C SER A 88 4.76 -9.88 -6.53
N VAL A 89 3.46 -9.67 -6.37
CA VAL A 89 2.67 -10.22 -5.26
C VAL A 89 1.45 -10.99 -5.78
N ASP A 90 0.85 -11.79 -4.89
CA ASP A 90 -0.39 -12.51 -5.14
C ASP A 90 -1.59 -11.64 -4.72
N GLY A 91 -1.90 -10.65 -5.57
CA GLY A 91 -3.09 -9.78 -5.50
C GLY A 91 -3.24 -8.89 -4.25
N PHE A 92 -3.57 -9.50 -3.12
CA PHE A 92 -3.96 -8.78 -1.89
C PHE A 92 -2.87 -8.82 -0.82
N ILE A 93 -2.40 -7.63 -0.45
CA ILE A 93 -1.47 -7.39 0.65
C ILE A 93 -2.09 -6.42 1.65
N PRO A 94 -1.84 -6.60 2.96
CA PRO A 94 -2.29 -5.65 3.97
C PRO A 94 -1.84 -4.21 3.65
N PRO A 95 -2.69 -3.18 3.86
CA PRO A 95 -2.36 -1.80 3.50
C PRO A 95 -1.03 -1.30 4.08
N ASN A 96 -0.73 -1.61 5.36
CA ASN A 96 0.53 -1.21 5.99
C ASN A 96 1.73 -1.83 5.27
N ALA A 97 1.64 -3.10 4.87
CA ALA A 97 2.70 -3.80 4.15
C ALA A 97 2.89 -3.21 2.75
N PHE A 98 1.79 -2.92 2.02
CA PHE A 98 1.85 -2.23 0.73
C PHE A 98 2.58 -0.88 0.81
N MET A 99 2.24 -0.06 1.80
CA MET A 99 2.90 1.22 2.04
C MET A 99 4.37 1.04 2.45
N GLU A 100 4.69 0.01 3.22
CA GLU A 100 6.05 -0.27 3.64
C GLU A 100 6.95 -0.64 2.45
N PHE A 101 6.47 -1.41 1.47
CA PHE A 101 7.23 -1.65 0.23
C PHE A 101 7.67 -0.33 -0.44
N GLN A 102 6.75 0.65 -0.52
CA GLN A 102 7.06 1.96 -1.11
C GLN A 102 8.11 2.73 -0.29
N ALA A 103 8.08 2.63 1.05
CA ALA A 103 9.08 3.23 1.93
C ALA A 103 10.51 2.76 1.62
N TYR A 104 10.64 1.53 1.10
CA TYR A 104 11.91 0.92 0.68
C TYR A 104 12.18 1.03 -0.84
N ASN A 105 11.50 1.94 -1.54
CA ASN A 105 11.62 2.12 -2.99
C ASN A 105 11.28 0.86 -3.79
N VAL A 106 10.34 0.06 -3.29
CA VAL A 106 9.87 -1.15 -3.97
C VAL A 106 8.42 -0.96 -4.39
N LEU A 107 8.16 -1.07 -5.69
CA LEU A 107 6.82 -1.18 -6.24
C LEU A 107 6.30 -2.60 -6.08
N VAL A 108 5.02 -2.69 -5.73
CA VAL A 108 4.30 -3.95 -5.74
C VAL A 108 3.49 -4.04 -7.02
N ILE A 109 3.65 -5.15 -7.75
CA ILE A 109 2.96 -5.37 -9.02
C ILE A 109 2.14 -6.67 -8.93
N ALA A 110 0.83 -6.56 -9.12
CA ALA A 110 -0.03 -7.70 -9.37
C ALA A 110 0.36 -8.36 -10.71
N SER A 111 0.52 -9.69 -10.70
CA SER A 111 0.91 -10.43 -11.91
C SER A 111 -0.26 -10.71 -12.84
N ASP A 112 -1.50 -10.58 -12.39
CA ASP A 112 -2.66 -10.91 -13.19
C ASP A 112 -2.84 -9.97 -14.38
N MET A 113 -3.48 -10.46 -15.44
CA MET A 113 -3.73 -9.69 -16.66
C MET A 113 -5.21 -9.73 -16.98
N ARG A 114 -5.83 -8.55 -17.20
CA ARG A 114 -7.23 -8.47 -17.64
C ARG A 114 -7.49 -9.26 -18.92
N THR A 115 -8.71 -9.76 -19.07
CA THR A 115 -9.12 -10.54 -20.25
C THR A 115 -9.57 -9.62 -21.39
N ILE A 116 -9.68 -10.18 -22.60
CA ILE A 116 -10.19 -9.48 -23.79
C ILE A 116 -11.60 -8.87 -23.59
N ASN A 117 -12.39 -9.40 -22.66
CA ASN A 117 -13.74 -8.91 -22.37
C ASN A 117 -13.77 -7.73 -21.39
N HIS A 118 -12.65 -7.45 -20.71
CA HIS A 118 -12.54 -6.40 -19.68
C HIS A 118 -11.46 -5.38 -20.03
N ILE A 119 -11.25 -5.12 -21.32
CA ILE A 119 -10.20 -4.23 -21.80
C ILE A 119 -10.37 -2.81 -21.27
N GLU A 120 -11.59 -2.28 -21.31
CA GLU A 120 -11.87 -0.88 -20.94
C GLU A 120 -11.71 -0.61 -19.44
N TYR A 121 -12.03 -1.61 -18.60
CA TYR A 121 -11.97 -1.50 -17.14
C TYR A 121 -11.97 -2.89 -16.48
N THR A 122 -11.17 -3.03 -15.42
CA THR A 122 -11.18 -4.15 -14.47
C THR A 122 -11.26 -3.60 -13.04
N PRO A 123 -12.12 -4.16 -12.16
CA PRO A 123 -12.22 -3.72 -10.77
C PRO A 123 -11.02 -4.16 -9.92
N ALA A 124 -10.30 -5.21 -10.32
CA ALA A 124 -9.09 -5.66 -9.64
C ALA A 124 -7.82 -5.11 -10.31
N PRO A 125 -6.79 -4.70 -9.55
CA PRO A 125 -5.51 -4.26 -10.10
C PRO A 125 -4.84 -5.39 -10.89
N ASP A 126 -4.42 -5.08 -12.11
CA ASP A 126 -3.71 -5.99 -13.00
C ASP A 126 -2.33 -5.43 -13.39
N ILE A 127 -1.53 -6.21 -14.11
CA ILE A 127 -0.17 -5.81 -14.50
C ILE A 127 -0.17 -4.54 -15.37
N ILE A 128 -1.23 -4.25 -16.13
CA ILE A 128 -1.35 -2.97 -16.85
C ILE A 128 -1.47 -1.82 -15.85
N HIS A 129 -2.38 -1.93 -14.88
CA HIS A 129 -2.57 -0.91 -13.86
C HIS A 129 -1.28 -0.64 -13.08
N GLU A 130 -0.65 -1.71 -12.59
CA GLU A 130 0.52 -1.59 -11.72
C GLU A 130 1.79 -1.20 -12.50
N ALA A 131 2.11 -1.91 -13.58
CA ALA A 131 3.31 -1.61 -14.34
C ALA A 131 3.14 -0.32 -15.13
N ALA A 132 2.11 -0.20 -15.98
CA ALA A 132 1.99 0.92 -16.91
C ALA A 132 1.30 2.17 -16.32
N GLY A 133 0.57 2.04 -15.21
CA GLY A 133 -0.01 3.17 -14.50
C GLY A 133 1.00 3.81 -13.53
N HIS A 134 1.49 3.04 -12.55
CA HIS A 134 2.32 3.57 -11.46
C HIS A 134 3.78 3.79 -11.86
N ALA A 135 4.42 2.79 -12.47
CA ALA A 135 5.88 2.81 -12.65
C ALA A 135 6.41 4.02 -13.47
N PRO A 136 5.80 4.45 -14.59
CA PRO A 136 6.39 5.49 -15.44
C PRO A 136 6.63 6.82 -14.73
N ILE A 137 5.72 7.23 -13.82
CA ILE A 137 5.83 8.52 -13.15
C ILE A 137 6.98 8.53 -12.12
N ILE A 138 7.37 7.38 -11.58
CA ILE A 138 8.49 7.23 -10.63
C ILE A 138 9.83 7.60 -11.26
N ALA A 139 9.94 7.61 -12.59
CA ALA A 139 11.12 8.13 -13.26
C ALA A 139 11.35 9.65 -13.00
N ASN A 140 10.35 10.36 -12.45
CA ASN A 140 10.48 11.71 -11.92
C ASN A 140 10.97 11.66 -10.46
N PRO A 141 12.15 12.24 -10.14
CA PRO A 141 12.72 12.18 -8.79
C PRO A 141 11.87 12.80 -7.68
N GLU A 142 11.12 13.88 -7.97
CA GLU A 142 10.26 14.53 -6.97
C GLU A 142 9.07 13.66 -6.62
N TYR A 143 8.45 13.03 -7.63
CA TYR A 143 7.36 12.09 -7.41
C TYR A 143 7.84 10.82 -6.71
N ALA A 144 9.00 10.29 -7.09
CA ALA A 144 9.61 9.14 -6.43
C ALA A 144 9.85 9.41 -4.93
N GLU A 145 10.39 10.58 -4.59
CA GLU A 145 10.61 10.95 -3.19
C GLU A 145 9.28 11.14 -2.44
N TYR A 146 8.29 11.74 -3.07
CA TYR A 146 6.92 11.82 -2.54
C TYR A 146 6.38 10.43 -2.21
N LEU A 147 6.43 9.48 -3.16
CA LEU A 147 5.90 8.12 -2.98
C LEU A 147 6.63 7.36 -1.87
N ARG A 148 7.97 7.47 -1.82
CA ARG A 148 8.79 6.89 -0.75
C ARG A 148 8.37 7.43 0.62
N ARG A 149 8.24 8.76 0.72
CA ARG A 149 7.83 9.44 1.95
C ARG A 149 6.39 9.12 2.35
N PHE A 150 5.51 8.97 1.36
CA PHE A 150 4.13 8.53 1.56
C PHE A 150 4.10 7.14 2.18
N GLY A 151 4.90 6.21 1.66
CA GLY A 151 5.07 4.88 2.23
C GLY A 151 5.55 4.90 3.68
N GLU A 152 6.58 5.69 4.00
CA GLU A 152 7.14 5.80 5.37
C GLU A 152 6.12 6.29 6.41
N ILE A 153 5.24 7.21 6.02
CA ILE A 153 4.19 7.74 6.89
C ILE A 153 2.99 6.77 6.92
N GLY A 154 2.61 6.26 5.76
CA GLY A 154 1.44 5.39 5.58
C GLY A 154 1.58 4.05 6.30
N CYS A 155 2.75 3.41 6.26
CA CYS A 155 2.96 2.13 6.93
C CYS A 155 2.81 2.20 8.46
N LYS A 156 2.96 3.40 9.03
CA LYS A 156 2.86 3.70 10.46
C LYS A 156 1.52 4.32 10.87
N ALA A 157 0.61 4.60 9.94
CA ALA A 157 -0.67 5.19 10.27
C ALA A 157 -1.56 4.20 11.06
N ILE A 158 -2.22 4.70 12.10
CA ILE A 158 -3.04 3.86 12.97
C ILE A 158 -4.39 3.58 12.30
N SER A 159 -4.69 2.29 12.09
CA SER A 159 -5.99 1.81 11.65
C SER A 159 -6.95 1.64 12.82
N SER A 160 -8.24 1.85 12.59
CA SER A 160 -9.29 1.41 13.51
C SER A 160 -9.53 -0.10 13.36
N ALA A 161 -10.21 -0.71 14.34
CA ALA A 161 -10.65 -2.10 14.20
C ALA A 161 -11.58 -2.31 12.99
N LYS A 162 -12.42 -1.33 12.66
CA LYS A 162 -13.35 -1.38 11.52
C LYS A 162 -12.65 -1.32 10.16
N ASP A 163 -11.50 -0.65 10.06
CA ASP A 163 -10.72 -0.63 8.82
C ASP A 163 -10.25 -2.04 8.45
N TYR A 164 -9.87 -2.83 9.45
CA TYR A 164 -9.46 -4.22 9.24
C TYR A 164 -10.66 -5.10 8.81
N GLU A 165 -11.81 -4.93 9.46
CA GLU A 165 -13.04 -5.62 9.06
C GLU A 165 -13.45 -5.29 7.62
N MET A 166 -13.34 -4.02 7.23
CA MET A 166 -13.58 -3.55 5.87
C MET A 166 -12.61 -4.17 4.86
N TYR A 167 -11.31 -4.16 5.17
CA TYR A 167 -10.28 -4.76 4.32
C TYR A 167 -10.57 -6.24 4.08
N GLU A 168 -10.87 -7.01 5.12
CA GLU A 168 -11.19 -8.44 4.98
C GLU A 168 -12.49 -8.68 4.21
N ALA A 169 -13.49 -7.80 4.37
CA ALA A 169 -14.75 -7.90 3.62
C ALA A 169 -14.54 -7.65 2.12
N ILE A 170 -13.79 -6.60 1.75
CA ILE A 170 -13.45 -6.30 0.35
C ILE A 170 -12.65 -7.44 -0.25
N ARG A 171 -11.63 -7.93 0.49
CA ARG A 171 -10.80 -9.05 0.05
C ARG A 171 -11.63 -10.30 -0.23
N LEU A 172 -12.55 -10.65 0.67
CA LEU A 172 -13.46 -11.79 0.47
C LEU A 172 -14.34 -11.60 -0.76
N LEU A 173 -14.95 -10.42 -0.92
CA LEU A 173 -15.79 -10.09 -2.07
C LEU A 173 -15.03 -10.23 -3.40
N SER A 174 -13.80 -9.71 -3.46
CA SER A 174 -12.96 -9.84 -4.65
C SER A 174 -12.66 -11.29 -4.99
N ILE A 175 -12.30 -12.12 -4.00
CA ILE A 175 -12.05 -13.55 -4.20
C ILE A 175 -13.30 -14.25 -4.76
N LEU A 176 -14.48 -13.98 -4.19
CA LEU A 176 -15.73 -14.61 -4.60
C LEU A 176 -16.18 -14.16 -6.00
N LYS A 177 -15.95 -12.89 -6.37
CA LYS A 177 -16.26 -12.39 -7.72
C LYS A 177 -15.36 -13.00 -8.80
N GLU A 178 -14.16 -13.43 -8.43
CA GLU A 178 -13.18 -14.00 -9.36
C GLU A 178 -13.20 -15.54 -9.40
N ASP A 179 -13.74 -16.21 -8.39
CA ASP A 179 -13.88 -17.67 -8.37
C ASP A 179 -15.10 -18.14 -9.18
N PRO A 180 -14.91 -18.87 -10.29
CA PRO A 180 -16.01 -19.37 -11.12
C PRO A 180 -16.92 -20.38 -10.41
N ASN A 181 -16.51 -20.91 -9.25
CA ASN A 181 -17.29 -21.85 -8.45
C ASN A 181 -18.09 -21.16 -7.34
N SER A 182 -17.84 -19.88 -7.10
CA SER A 182 -18.60 -19.11 -6.11
C SER A 182 -20.04 -18.94 -6.56
N THR A 183 -20.97 -19.12 -5.63
CA THR A 183 -22.40 -18.98 -5.90
C THR A 183 -22.80 -17.51 -5.92
N GLU A 184 -23.83 -17.16 -6.71
CA GLU A 184 -24.37 -15.79 -6.70
C GLU A 184 -24.78 -15.33 -5.30
N LYS A 185 -25.23 -16.27 -4.45
CA LYS A 185 -25.59 -16.01 -3.07
C LYS A 185 -24.38 -15.56 -2.24
N GLU A 186 -23.25 -16.25 -2.33
CA GLU A 186 -22.01 -15.89 -1.62
C GLU A 186 -21.50 -14.51 -2.05
N ILE A 187 -21.54 -14.21 -3.35
CA ILE A 187 -21.15 -12.90 -3.89
C ILE A 187 -22.07 -11.80 -3.35
N THR A 188 -23.38 -12.06 -3.30
CA THR A 188 -24.37 -11.09 -2.81
C THR A 188 -24.19 -10.84 -1.31
N GLU A 189 -24.03 -11.88 -0.50
CA GLU A 189 -23.80 -11.75 0.95
C GLU A 189 -22.50 -10.98 1.27
N ALA A 190 -21.43 -11.24 0.52
CA ALA A 190 -20.18 -10.51 0.66
C ALA A 190 -20.31 -9.04 0.22
N GLN A 191 -21.08 -8.77 -0.84
CA GLN A 191 -21.37 -7.42 -1.32
C GLN A 191 -22.17 -6.61 -0.28
N GLU A 192 -23.26 -7.20 0.26
CA GLU A 192 -24.07 -6.59 1.31
C GLU A 192 -23.24 -6.28 2.58
N LYS A 193 -22.31 -7.18 2.94
CA LYS A 193 -21.40 -6.95 4.06
C LYS A 193 -20.48 -5.75 3.83
N VAL A 194 -19.92 -5.61 2.62
CA VAL A 194 -19.08 -4.46 2.27
C VAL A 194 -19.89 -3.16 2.33
N GLU A 195 -21.09 -3.14 1.75
CA GLU A 195 -21.99 -1.98 1.76
C GLU A 195 -22.37 -1.57 3.19
N TYR A 196 -22.77 -2.55 4.01
CA TYR A 196 -23.08 -2.30 5.42
C TYR A 196 -21.89 -1.69 6.17
N LEU A 197 -20.68 -2.25 6.00
CA LEU A 197 -19.49 -1.72 6.67
C LEU A 197 -19.17 -0.30 6.18
N GLN A 198 -19.37 0.01 4.89
CA GLN A 198 -19.10 1.33 4.31
C GLN A 198 -20.01 2.39 4.92
N GLU A 199 -21.28 2.07 5.12
CA GLU A 199 -22.26 2.95 5.76
C GLU A 199 -22.02 3.13 7.28
N ASN A 200 -21.32 2.18 7.91
CA ASN A 200 -21.15 2.12 9.38
C ASN A 200 -19.70 2.33 9.85
N MET A 201 -18.79 2.85 9.01
CA MET A 201 -17.39 3.11 9.38
C MET A 201 -17.24 4.07 10.56
N GLY A 202 -18.03 5.15 10.61
CA GLY A 202 -17.88 6.22 11.60
C GLY A 202 -16.81 7.25 11.19
N GLU A 203 -16.09 7.80 12.17
CA GLU A 203 -14.98 8.73 11.89
C GLU A 203 -13.82 8.01 11.18
N LEU A 204 -13.14 8.73 10.27
CA LEU A 204 -12.01 8.18 9.53
C LEU A 204 -10.80 8.00 10.45
N SER A 205 -10.20 6.82 10.45
CA SER A 205 -8.90 6.58 11.05
C SER A 205 -7.78 7.29 10.27
N GLU A 206 -6.58 7.33 10.84
CA GLU A 206 -5.42 7.87 10.13
C GLU A 206 -5.10 7.06 8.87
N MET A 207 -5.24 5.73 8.95
CA MET A 207 -5.07 4.86 7.78
C MET A 207 -6.12 5.14 6.70
N ALA A 208 -7.39 5.35 7.07
CA ALA A 208 -8.44 5.70 6.10
C ALA A 208 -8.20 7.07 5.45
N GLN A 209 -7.69 8.04 6.21
CA GLN A 209 -7.30 9.35 5.69
C GLN A 209 -6.08 9.26 4.76
N ILE A 210 -5.07 8.45 5.10
CA ILE A 210 -3.93 8.16 4.22
C ILE A 210 -4.42 7.50 2.92
N ARG A 211 -5.32 6.52 3.01
CA ARG A 211 -5.94 5.89 1.83
C ARG A 211 -6.63 6.92 0.93
N ASN A 212 -7.38 7.87 1.50
CA ASN A 212 -8.01 8.94 0.74
C ASN A 212 -6.97 9.84 0.05
N LEU A 213 -5.90 10.23 0.75
CA LEU A 213 -4.81 11.00 0.13
C LEU A 213 -4.14 10.22 -1.01
N HIS A 214 -3.90 8.91 -0.83
CA HIS A 214 -3.33 8.04 -1.87
C HIS A 214 -4.25 7.99 -3.09
N TRP A 215 -5.55 7.79 -2.87
CA TRP A 215 -6.54 7.74 -3.95
C TRP A 215 -6.59 9.04 -4.76
N TRP A 216 -6.68 10.19 -4.09
CA TRP A 216 -6.78 11.49 -4.76
C TRP A 216 -5.45 12.00 -5.32
N THR A 217 -4.36 11.24 -5.17
CA THR A 217 -3.05 11.58 -5.74
C THR A 217 -2.49 10.46 -6.62
N VAL A 218 -1.98 9.41 -6.01
CA VAL A 218 -1.31 8.30 -6.68
C VAL A 218 -2.26 7.60 -7.68
N GLU A 219 -3.55 7.45 -7.37
CA GLU A 219 -4.51 6.77 -8.25
C GLU A 219 -5.24 7.70 -9.23
N TYR A 220 -5.82 8.79 -8.72
CA TYR A 220 -6.71 9.71 -9.46
C TYR A 220 -6.23 11.17 -9.36
N GLY A 221 -4.93 11.39 -9.32
CA GLY A 221 -4.33 12.72 -9.28
C GLY A 221 -4.18 13.40 -10.64
N LEU A 222 -4.43 14.71 -10.65
CA LEU A 222 -4.17 15.62 -11.75
C LEU A 222 -3.10 16.66 -11.37
N ILE A 223 -2.35 17.17 -12.34
CA ILE A 223 -1.25 18.12 -12.14
C ILE A 223 -1.30 19.31 -13.10
N GLY A 224 -0.96 20.52 -12.65
CA GLY A 224 -0.95 21.74 -13.46
C GLY A 224 -2.01 22.77 -13.01
N SER A 225 -2.61 23.49 -13.96
CA SER A 225 -3.68 24.44 -13.65
C SER A 225 -5.05 23.76 -13.60
N LEU A 226 -6.04 24.38 -12.95
CA LEU A 226 -7.40 23.84 -12.86
C LEU A 226 -8.10 23.81 -14.22
N GLU A 227 -7.76 24.75 -15.11
CA GLU A 227 -8.34 24.92 -16.44
C GLU A 227 -7.74 23.94 -17.46
N ASN A 228 -6.46 23.60 -17.30
CA ASN A 228 -5.74 22.69 -18.21
C ASN A 228 -4.85 21.70 -17.43
N PRO A 229 -5.46 20.81 -16.64
CA PRO A 229 -4.71 19.80 -15.90
C PRO A 229 -4.15 18.72 -16.82
N LYS A 230 -3.09 18.06 -16.34
CA LYS A 230 -2.50 16.85 -16.92
C LYS A 230 -2.67 15.67 -15.97
N ILE A 231 -2.67 14.47 -16.53
CA ILE A 231 -2.86 13.22 -15.77
C ILE A 231 -1.53 12.71 -15.22
N TYR A 232 -1.50 12.33 -13.94
CA TYR A 232 -0.39 11.54 -13.39
C TYR A 232 -0.85 10.35 -12.52
N GLY A 233 -2.12 10.30 -12.10
CA GLY A 233 -2.64 9.18 -11.31
C GLY A 233 -2.72 7.87 -12.11
N ALA A 234 -2.29 6.76 -11.51
CA ALA A 234 -2.15 5.46 -12.15
C ALA A 234 -3.47 4.85 -12.63
N GLY A 235 -4.57 5.00 -11.87
CA GLY A 235 -5.91 4.60 -12.28
C GLY A 235 -6.35 5.27 -13.59
N LEU A 236 -6.01 6.54 -13.76
CA LEU A 236 -6.25 7.29 -15.00
C LEU A 236 -5.28 6.88 -16.12
N LEU A 237 -4.00 6.67 -15.80
CA LEU A 237 -2.96 6.29 -16.79
C LEU A 237 -3.13 4.86 -17.33
N SER A 238 -3.94 4.03 -16.68
CA SER A 238 -4.16 2.63 -17.05
C SER A 238 -5.54 2.36 -17.66
N SER A 239 -6.41 3.37 -17.75
CA SER A 239 -7.73 3.27 -18.38
C SER A 239 -8.02 4.45 -19.31
N ILE A 240 -8.26 4.15 -20.59
CA ILE A 240 -8.69 5.14 -21.59
C ILE A 240 -10.07 5.73 -21.24
N GLY A 241 -10.96 4.90 -20.70
CA GLY A 241 -12.30 5.33 -20.28
C GLY A 241 -12.21 6.40 -19.20
N GLU A 242 -11.49 6.11 -18.12
CA GLU A 242 -11.32 7.03 -16.99
C GLU A 242 -10.50 8.28 -17.36
N SER A 243 -9.41 8.12 -18.12
CA SER A 243 -8.62 9.28 -18.58
C SER A 243 -9.42 10.22 -19.48
N ALA A 244 -10.24 9.70 -20.40
CA ALA A 244 -11.12 10.54 -21.21
C ALA A 244 -12.26 11.16 -20.40
N TRP A 245 -12.83 10.40 -19.45
CA TRP A 245 -13.89 10.88 -18.57
C TRP A 245 -13.42 12.03 -17.69
N CYS A 246 -12.26 11.89 -17.04
CA CYS A 246 -11.76 12.89 -16.09
C CYS A 246 -11.48 14.26 -16.74
N MET A 247 -11.26 14.29 -18.06
CA MET A 247 -11.01 15.51 -18.83
C MET A 247 -12.29 16.24 -19.28
N LYS A 248 -13.49 15.67 -19.08
CA LYS A 248 -14.74 16.35 -19.41
C LYS A 248 -15.03 17.54 -18.49
N GLU A 249 -15.70 18.57 -19.00
CA GLU A 249 -16.06 19.76 -18.22
C GLU A 249 -16.99 19.45 -17.03
N GLU A 250 -17.82 18.42 -17.15
CA GLU A 250 -18.77 17.98 -16.11
C GLU A 250 -18.10 17.45 -14.84
N VAL A 251 -16.85 16.97 -14.94
CA VAL A 251 -16.10 16.43 -13.80
C VAL A 251 -15.46 17.59 -13.03
N VAL A 252 -15.72 17.71 -11.74
CA VAL A 252 -15.26 18.86 -10.94
C VAL A 252 -13.76 18.75 -10.64
N LYS A 253 -12.99 19.80 -10.97
CA LYS A 253 -11.56 19.92 -10.64
C LYS A 253 -11.39 20.81 -9.41
N LYS A 254 -10.74 20.30 -8.37
CA LYS A 254 -10.48 21.04 -7.12
C LYS A 254 -8.98 21.20 -6.88
N PRO A 255 -8.51 22.29 -6.27
CA PRO A 255 -7.11 22.39 -5.86
C PRO A 255 -6.79 21.35 -4.79
N TYR A 256 -5.65 20.67 -4.92
CA TYR A 256 -5.22 19.66 -3.96
C TYR A 256 -4.78 20.31 -2.63
N SER A 257 -5.32 19.80 -1.53
CA SER A 257 -5.04 20.25 -0.17
C SER A 257 -5.23 19.10 0.82
N ILE A 258 -4.90 19.35 2.08
CA ILE A 258 -5.11 18.39 3.18
C ILE A 258 -6.58 17.96 3.36
N GLU A 259 -7.54 18.73 2.83
CA GLU A 259 -8.96 18.38 2.90
C GLU A 259 -9.28 17.08 2.15
N ALA A 260 -8.48 16.72 1.14
CA ALA A 260 -8.63 15.46 0.41
C ALA A 260 -8.57 14.23 1.32
N ALA A 261 -7.89 14.31 2.47
CA ALA A 261 -7.85 13.24 3.48
C ALA A 261 -9.25 12.87 4.02
N ASN A 262 -10.19 13.81 4.00
CA ASN A 262 -11.54 13.63 4.55
C ASN A 262 -12.59 13.31 3.47
N ILE A 263 -12.18 13.15 2.22
CA ILE A 263 -13.08 12.87 1.10
C ILE A 263 -13.02 11.39 0.75
N ASN A 264 -14.08 10.66 1.06
CA ASN A 264 -14.23 9.26 0.65
C ASN A 264 -14.51 9.14 -0.85
N PHE A 265 -14.30 7.93 -1.38
CA PHE A 265 -14.46 7.60 -2.79
C PHE A 265 -15.19 6.26 -2.96
N ASP A 266 -15.78 6.08 -4.14
CA ASP A 266 -16.40 4.83 -4.58
C ASP A 266 -15.54 4.26 -5.73
N ILE A 267 -14.98 3.06 -5.51
CA ILE A 267 -14.10 2.39 -6.47
C ILE A 267 -14.87 1.83 -7.68
N THR A 268 -16.19 1.72 -7.59
CA THR A 268 -17.03 1.05 -8.59
C THR A 268 -17.65 2.00 -9.61
N LYS A 269 -17.44 3.31 -9.44
CA LYS A 269 -18.04 4.37 -10.27
C LYS A 269 -17.00 5.35 -10.78
N PRO A 270 -17.27 6.02 -11.92
CA PRO A 270 -16.45 7.14 -12.36
C PRO A 270 -16.38 8.23 -11.29
N GLN A 271 -15.20 8.82 -11.11
CA GLN A 271 -14.98 9.76 -10.02
C GLN A 271 -15.71 11.10 -10.28
N PRO A 272 -16.56 11.57 -9.34
CA PRO A 272 -17.35 12.80 -9.56
C PRO A 272 -16.51 14.08 -9.45
N GLN A 273 -15.38 14.00 -8.76
CA GLN A 273 -14.40 15.06 -8.64
C GLN A 273 -12.98 14.50 -8.65
N LEU A 274 -12.02 15.34 -9.04
CA LEU A 274 -10.59 15.05 -8.94
C LEU A 274 -9.84 16.26 -8.36
N PHE A 275 -8.65 16.00 -7.83
CA PHE A 275 -7.79 17.02 -7.24
C PHE A 275 -6.60 17.32 -8.15
N VAL A 276 -6.31 18.61 -8.30
CA VAL A 276 -5.22 19.13 -9.14
C VAL A 276 -4.13 19.71 -8.23
N THR A 277 -2.94 19.13 -8.28
CA THR A 277 -1.73 19.68 -7.65
C THR A 277 -1.00 20.61 -8.63
N PRO A 278 -0.42 21.75 -8.22
CA PRO A 278 0.34 22.59 -9.13
C PRO A 278 1.61 21.88 -9.64
N ASP A 279 2.29 21.14 -8.76
CA ASP A 279 3.51 20.39 -9.03
C ASP A 279 3.65 19.21 -8.03
N PHE A 280 4.70 18.39 -8.18
CA PHE A 280 4.98 17.26 -7.28
C PHE A 280 5.53 17.70 -5.91
N ALA A 281 6.20 18.85 -5.82
CA ALA A 281 6.67 19.39 -4.54
C ALA A 281 5.48 19.73 -3.61
N HIS A 282 4.38 20.22 -4.17
CA HIS A 282 3.15 20.50 -3.42
C HIS A 282 2.49 19.23 -2.87
N LEU A 283 2.63 18.07 -3.54
CA LEU A 283 2.19 16.79 -2.96
C LEU A 283 2.92 16.48 -1.66
N SER A 284 4.25 16.65 -1.67
CA SER A 284 5.09 16.46 -0.48
C SER A 284 4.74 17.46 0.62
N LEU A 285 4.48 18.72 0.27
CA LEU A 285 4.05 19.74 1.23
C LEU A 285 2.75 19.33 1.95
N VAL A 286 1.73 18.90 1.20
CA VAL A 286 0.43 18.51 1.77
C VAL A 286 0.56 17.25 2.63
N LEU A 287 1.34 16.26 2.19
CA LEU A 287 1.64 15.06 2.97
C LEU A 287 2.32 15.41 4.30
N GLU A 288 3.31 16.31 4.28
CA GLU A 288 4.01 16.76 5.49
C GLU A 288 3.10 17.57 6.43
N GLN A 289 2.20 18.40 5.88
CA GLN A 289 1.15 19.06 6.65
C GLN A 289 0.21 18.07 7.32
N PHE A 290 -0.15 16.98 6.62
CA PHE A 290 -0.99 15.91 7.17
C PHE A 290 -0.25 15.12 8.24
N ALA A 291 1.00 14.70 7.99
CA ALA A 291 1.83 13.98 8.94
C ALA A 291 2.06 14.77 10.24
N ASN A 292 2.16 16.10 10.16
CA ASN A 292 2.24 16.98 11.34
C ASN A 292 0.96 16.98 12.20
N LYS A 293 -0.17 16.45 11.71
CA LYS A 293 -1.39 16.25 12.50
C LYS A 293 -1.55 14.81 13.01
N MET A 294 -0.79 13.87 12.46
CA MET A 294 -0.87 12.45 12.81
C MET A 294 -0.20 12.15 14.16
N ALA A 295 -0.66 11.06 14.78
CA ALA A 295 -0.16 10.53 16.04
C ALA A 295 1.35 10.21 15.99
N ILE A 296 1.88 9.83 14.82
CA ILE A 296 3.32 9.56 14.64
C ILE A 296 4.19 10.80 14.94
N ARG A 297 3.69 12.03 14.81
CA ARG A 297 4.43 13.26 15.15
C ARG A 297 3.88 14.02 16.36
N LYS A 298 2.64 13.73 16.76
CA LYS A 298 1.96 14.41 17.86
C LYS A 298 1.97 13.63 19.16
N GLY A 299 1.99 12.29 19.09
CA GLY A 299 1.86 11.41 20.24
C GLY A 299 0.69 11.80 21.14
N GLY A 300 0.99 11.99 22.43
CA GLY A 300 0.06 12.45 23.45
C GLY A 300 -1.15 11.54 23.66
N LEU A 301 -2.19 12.10 24.28
CA LEU A 301 -3.41 11.36 24.63
C LEU A 301 -4.19 10.89 23.39
N SER A 302 -4.24 11.71 22.33
CA SER A 302 -4.93 11.34 21.09
C SER A 302 -4.29 10.12 20.44
N GLY A 303 -2.95 10.06 20.36
CA GLY A 303 -2.24 8.91 19.82
C GLY A 303 -2.49 7.63 20.62
N LEU A 304 -2.40 7.71 21.96
CA LEU A 304 -2.71 6.58 22.84
C LEU A 304 -4.16 6.08 22.69
N ARG A 305 -5.15 7.00 22.59
CA ARG A 305 -6.54 6.62 22.37
C ARG A 305 -6.75 5.91 21.03
N LYS A 306 -6.11 6.38 19.96
CA LYS A 306 -6.16 5.71 18.65
C LYS A 306 -5.56 4.30 18.72
N LEU A 307 -4.44 4.12 19.43
CA LEU A 307 -3.84 2.81 19.65
C LEU A 307 -4.77 1.87 20.43
N ILE A 308 -5.43 2.37 21.49
CA ILE A 308 -6.40 1.58 22.27
C ILE A 308 -7.61 1.18 21.41
N GLU A 309 -8.14 2.11 20.61
CA GLU A 309 -9.26 1.84 19.71
C GLU A 309 -8.90 0.87 18.58
N SER A 310 -7.64 0.88 18.13
CA SER A 310 -7.16 -0.03 17.08
C SER A 310 -7.25 -1.50 17.50
N LYS A 311 -7.11 -1.81 18.80
CA LYS A 311 -6.96 -3.17 19.36
C LYS A 311 -5.82 -3.99 18.74
N ASN A 312 -4.94 -3.35 18.01
CA ASN A 312 -3.83 -3.97 17.28
C ASN A 312 -2.50 -3.63 17.94
N LEU A 313 -1.45 -4.32 17.48
CA LEU A 313 -0.09 -3.98 17.85
C LEU A 313 0.25 -2.56 17.41
N GLY A 314 0.69 -1.75 18.35
CA GLY A 314 1.20 -0.41 18.07
C GLY A 314 2.38 -0.10 18.96
N THR A 315 2.90 1.10 18.77
CA THR A 315 4.07 1.59 19.50
C THR A 315 3.86 3.04 19.91
N ILE A 316 4.27 3.37 21.13
CA ILE A 316 4.52 4.75 21.53
C ILE A 316 6.02 5.01 21.68
N GLU A 317 6.44 6.24 21.42
CA GLU A 317 7.78 6.73 21.78
C GLU A 317 7.63 7.80 22.85
N LEU A 318 8.40 7.67 23.93
CA LEU A 318 8.48 8.68 24.98
C LEU A 318 9.60 9.68 24.70
N SER A 319 9.59 10.83 25.37
CA SER A 319 10.62 11.90 25.21
C SER A 319 12.07 11.47 25.47
N THR A 320 12.28 10.32 26.10
CA THR A 320 13.59 9.67 26.25
C THR A 320 14.11 9.04 24.97
N GLY A 321 13.23 8.75 24.02
CA GLY A 321 13.49 7.89 22.86
C GLY A 321 13.21 6.40 23.14
N ILE A 322 12.77 6.02 24.35
CA ILE A 322 12.30 4.66 24.59
C ILE A 322 10.98 4.44 23.86
N GLN A 323 10.88 3.32 23.19
CA GLN A 323 9.72 2.88 22.43
C GLN A 323 9.09 1.69 23.16
N VAL A 324 7.77 1.70 23.30
CA VAL A 324 7.03 0.59 23.92
C VAL A 324 6.04 0.06 22.90
N SER A 325 6.22 -1.20 22.50
CA SER A 325 5.42 -1.88 21.48
C SER A 325 4.54 -2.93 22.14
N GLY A 326 3.24 -2.89 21.91
CA GLY A 326 2.27 -3.84 22.47
C GLY A 326 0.84 -3.49 22.09
N VAL A 327 -0.14 -4.23 22.63
CA VAL A 327 -1.57 -3.91 22.48
C VAL A 327 -2.00 -3.00 23.62
N PHE A 328 -2.25 -1.73 23.32
CA PHE A 328 -2.64 -0.72 24.32
C PHE A 328 -4.10 -0.92 24.74
N THR A 329 -4.37 -0.86 26.04
CA THR A 329 -5.72 -1.09 26.59
C THR A 329 -6.21 0.00 27.54
N ASN A 330 -5.29 0.76 28.13
CA ASN A 330 -5.66 1.79 29.08
C ASN A 330 -4.70 2.99 29.03
N VAL A 331 -5.27 4.18 29.25
CA VAL A 331 -4.54 5.43 29.44
C VAL A 331 -5.22 6.24 30.53
N ILE A 332 -4.43 6.74 31.47
CA ILE A 332 -4.89 7.71 32.47
C ILE A 332 -4.36 9.07 32.05
N ALA A 333 -5.24 10.07 32.03
CA ALA A 333 -4.89 11.45 31.73
C ALA A 333 -5.17 12.36 32.93
N ASP A 334 -4.40 13.44 33.04
CA ASP A 334 -4.67 14.52 33.99
C ASP A 334 -5.83 15.43 33.53
N GLU A 335 -6.16 16.42 34.36
CA GLU A 335 -7.20 17.42 34.08
C GLU A 335 -6.93 18.26 32.81
N ASN A 336 -5.68 18.29 32.33
CA ASN A 336 -5.25 19.02 31.14
C ASN A 336 -5.17 18.10 29.90
N ASN A 337 -5.73 16.89 29.96
CA ASN A 337 -5.66 15.88 28.89
C ASN A 337 -4.22 15.43 28.56
N LYS A 338 -3.28 15.51 29.50
CA LYS A 338 -1.93 14.94 29.33
C LYS A 338 -1.94 13.50 29.82
N PRO A 339 -1.43 12.53 29.05
CA PRO A 339 -1.31 11.16 29.51
C PRO A 339 -0.30 11.10 30.65
N ILE A 340 -0.70 10.51 31.78
CA ILE A 340 0.14 10.31 32.97
C ILE A 340 0.45 8.85 33.22
N TYR A 341 -0.30 7.91 32.61
CA TYR A 341 -0.03 6.49 32.66
C TYR A 341 -0.58 5.82 31.40
N PHE A 342 0.12 4.80 30.90
CA PHE A 342 -0.37 3.94 29.83
C PHE A 342 -0.23 2.47 30.25
N GLN A 343 -1.02 1.61 29.61
CA GLN A 343 -0.96 0.17 29.83
C GLN A 343 -1.18 -0.59 28.53
N THR A 344 -0.40 -1.64 28.35
CA THR A 344 -0.58 -2.69 27.36
C THR A 344 -1.01 -3.99 28.01
N THR A 345 -1.53 -4.92 27.23
CA THR A 345 -1.84 -6.29 27.65
C THR A 345 -1.19 -7.30 26.71
N GLY A 346 -0.82 -8.45 27.26
CA GLY A 346 -0.11 -9.49 26.52
C GLY A 346 1.32 -9.08 26.14
N PRO A 347 1.95 -9.80 25.20
CA PRO A 347 3.34 -9.60 24.83
C PRO A 347 3.68 -8.13 24.54
N THR A 348 4.67 -7.60 25.26
CA THR A 348 5.14 -6.22 25.11
C THR A 348 6.66 -6.21 24.98
N ALA A 349 7.21 -5.36 24.12
CA ALA A 349 8.65 -5.19 23.98
C ALA A 349 9.04 -3.72 24.11
N LEU A 350 10.16 -3.46 24.77
CA LEU A 350 10.74 -2.14 24.91
C LEU A 350 11.93 -2.03 23.97
N SER A 351 12.00 -0.93 23.22
CA SER A 351 13.01 -0.69 22.20
C SER A 351 13.62 0.70 22.35
N ASN A 352 14.77 0.93 21.72
CA ASN A 352 15.33 2.27 21.53
C ASN A 352 16.00 2.31 20.15
N ARG A 353 15.59 3.27 19.31
CA ARG A 353 16.00 3.37 17.90
C ARG A 353 15.71 2.09 17.12
N ASP A 354 14.48 1.61 17.23
CA ASP A 354 13.94 0.47 16.48
C ASP A 354 14.72 -0.84 16.73
N LYS A 355 15.28 -0.96 17.94
CA LYS A 355 15.95 -2.17 18.42
C LYS A 355 15.53 -2.51 19.83
N GLU A 356 15.19 -3.77 20.05
CA GLU A 356 14.83 -4.29 21.36
C GLU A 356 15.93 -4.03 22.40
N LEU A 357 15.52 -3.62 23.60
CA LEU A 357 16.40 -3.52 24.75
C LEU A 357 16.64 -4.90 25.36
N ILE A 358 17.91 -5.23 25.58
CA ILE A 358 18.32 -6.53 26.15
C ILE A 358 17.58 -6.77 27.46
N GLY A 359 16.85 -7.89 27.54
CA GLY A 359 16.09 -8.28 28.73
C GLY A 359 14.72 -7.64 28.87
N HIS A 360 14.25 -6.81 27.92
CA HIS A 360 12.91 -6.22 27.95
C HIS A 360 12.11 -6.54 26.67
N GLY A 361 12.28 -7.74 26.13
CA GLY A 361 11.47 -8.28 25.03
C GLY A 361 10.16 -8.91 25.50
N ILE A 362 9.45 -9.54 24.56
CA ILE A 362 8.13 -10.15 24.79
C ILE A 362 8.10 -11.28 25.83
N GLU A 363 9.24 -11.95 26.05
CA GLU A 363 9.35 -12.99 27.07
C GLU A 363 9.36 -12.41 28.48
N THR A 364 9.97 -11.23 28.65
CA THR A 364 10.02 -10.53 29.94
C THR A 364 8.67 -9.93 30.29
N HIS A 365 8.02 -9.28 29.31
CA HIS A 365 6.74 -8.59 29.50
C HIS A 365 5.60 -9.34 28.79
N ALA A 366 5.44 -10.62 29.12
CA ALA A 366 4.49 -11.52 28.45
C ALA A 366 3.02 -11.18 28.72
N ASP A 367 2.70 -10.63 29.90
CA ASP A 367 1.32 -10.33 30.34
C ASP A 367 0.88 -8.89 30.08
N GLY A 368 1.82 -8.01 29.70
CA GLY A 368 1.59 -6.59 29.47
C GLY A 368 2.63 -5.72 30.15
N PHE A 369 2.52 -4.42 29.95
CA PHE A 369 3.42 -3.43 30.51
C PHE A 369 2.63 -2.18 30.89
N GLY A 370 2.99 -1.53 31.99
CA GLY A 370 2.35 -0.28 32.39
C GLY A 370 3.34 0.64 33.05
N SER A 371 3.36 1.91 32.62
CA SER A 371 4.34 2.87 33.12
C SER A 371 3.75 4.27 33.29
N PRO A 372 4.14 5.00 34.35
CA PRO A 372 3.86 6.42 34.46
C PRO A 372 4.57 7.21 33.36
N ILE A 373 3.97 8.35 33.01
CA ILE A 373 4.49 9.36 32.11
C ILE A 373 4.45 10.69 32.85
N GLY A 374 5.53 11.46 32.81
CA GLY A 374 5.54 12.81 33.37
C GLY A 374 6.73 13.12 34.24
N LYS A 375 6.63 14.26 34.93
CA LYS A 375 7.61 14.71 35.91
C LYS A 375 7.23 14.26 37.31
N LEU A 376 8.23 14.23 38.19
CA LEU A 376 8.01 14.08 39.62
C LEU A 376 7.49 15.38 40.22
N LYS A 377 6.54 15.26 41.15
CA LYS A 377 5.90 16.37 41.85
C LYS A 377 6.95 17.19 42.60
N GLY A 378 6.98 18.49 42.32
CA GLY A 378 7.92 19.42 42.96
C GLY A 378 9.36 19.34 42.44
N ILE A 379 9.63 18.56 41.38
CA ILE A 379 10.96 18.42 40.78
C ILE A 379 10.93 18.95 39.34
N ASN A 380 11.73 19.99 39.07
CA ASN A 380 11.74 20.64 37.75
C ASN A 380 12.44 19.80 36.67
N ILE A 381 13.46 19.03 37.06
CA ILE A 381 14.30 18.23 36.16
C ILE A 381 13.59 16.88 35.92
N PRO A 382 13.25 16.52 34.67
CA PRO A 382 12.73 15.20 34.35
C PRO A 382 13.73 14.09 34.70
N ILE A 383 13.26 12.92 35.14
CA ILE A 383 14.09 11.76 35.50
C ILE A 383 15.11 11.43 34.40
N GLU A 384 14.68 11.48 33.14
CA GLU A 384 15.51 11.22 31.96
C GLU A 384 16.78 12.09 31.84
N ASN A 385 16.80 13.27 32.46
CA ASN A 385 17.91 14.22 32.42
C ASN A 385 18.65 14.34 33.76
N MET A 386 18.34 13.49 34.74
CA MET A 386 19.00 13.52 36.05
C MET A 386 20.41 12.92 35.97
N SER A 387 21.39 13.69 36.43
CA SER A 387 22.74 13.20 36.69
C SER A 387 22.77 12.30 37.93
N PRO A 388 23.84 11.52 38.17
CA PRO A 388 24.00 10.77 39.42
C PRO A 388 23.85 11.66 40.67
N ARG A 389 24.35 12.90 40.64
CA ARG A 389 24.21 13.85 41.74
C ARG A 389 22.77 14.28 41.96
N ASP A 390 22.00 14.44 40.88
CA ASP A 390 20.58 14.79 40.98
C ASP A 390 19.79 13.63 41.59
N LEU A 391 20.06 12.39 41.15
CA LEU A 391 19.44 11.19 41.73
C LEU A 391 19.73 11.08 43.23
N GLU A 392 20.98 11.29 43.64
CA GLU A 392 21.34 11.31 45.07
C GLU A 392 20.63 12.43 45.83
N ALA A 393 20.53 13.63 45.26
CA ALA A 393 19.84 14.76 45.88
C ALA A 393 18.33 14.51 46.05
N TYR A 394 17.71 13.78 45.12
CA TYR A 394 16.31 13.37 45.18
C TYR A 394 16.09 12.01 45.87
N GLN A 395 17.13 11.48 46.52
CA GLN A 395 17.10 10.23 47.29
C GLN A 395 16.72 8.98 46.46
N ILE A 396 17.01 9.00 45.16
CA ILE A 396 16.83 7.88 44.24
C ILE A 396 18.13 7.05 44.26
N TYR A 397 18.18 6.03 45.12
CA TYR A 397 19.35 5.17 45.28
C TYR A 397 19.04 3.72 44.90
N GLU A 398 19.98 3.06 44.23
CA GLU A 398 19.96 1.60 44.06
C GLU A 398 20.01 0.90 45.42
N GLY A 399 19.25 -0.18 45.55
CA GLY A 399 19.17 -1.01 46.77
C GLY A 399 18.37 -0.41 47.92
N LYS A 400 17.70 0.73 47.74
CA LYS A 400 16.82 1.33 48.75
C LYS A 400 15.37 1.38 48.29
N THR A 401 14.45 1.29 49.25
CA THR A 401 13.05 1.62 49.04
C THR A 401 12.93 3.12 48.79
N ILE A 402 12.37 3.48 47.64
CA ILE A 402 12.10 4.88 47.29
C ILE A 402 10.62 5.10 47.04
N THR A 403 10.22 6.36 47.03
CA THR A 403 8.87 6.79 46.68
C THR A 403 8.96 7.87 45.61
N LEU A 404 8.43 7.58 44.43
CA LEU A 404 8.33 8.52 43.32
C LEU A 404 6.88 8.97 43.20
N GLU A 405 6.62 10.25 43.47
CA GLU A 405 5.31 10.88 43.26
C GLU A 405 5.34 11.71 41.99
N PHE A 406 4.46 11.42 41.05
CA PHE A 406 4.36 12.12 39.76
C PHE A 406 3.35 13.27 39.81
N GLU A 407 3.58 14.27 38.96
CA GLU A 407 2.55 15.25 38.60
C GLU A 407 1.33 14.49 38.02
N GLY A 408 0.15 14.65 38.63
CA GLY A 408 -1.05 13.87 38.28
C GLY A 408 -1.43 12.79 39.30
N GLY A 409 -0.71 12.65 40.42
CA GLY A 409 -1.15 11.83 41.56
C GLY A 409 -0.81 10.34 41.48
N LEU A 410 0.04 9.95 40.53
CA LEU A 410 0.63 8.62 40.49
C LEU A 410 1.77 8.49 41.51
N LYS A 411 1.84 7.33 42.15
CA LYS A 411 2.85 7.00 43.15
C LYS A 411 3.45 5.64 42.87
N VAL A 412 4.78 5.57 42.78
CA VAL A 412 5.57 4.34 42.62
C VAL A 412 6.41 4.16 43.89
N ILE A 413 6.24 3.05 44.59
CA ILE A 413 6.96 2.73 45.83
C ILE A 413 7.57 1.34 45.68
N GLY A 414 8.89 1.21 45.81
CA GLY A 414 9.57 -0.08 45.70
C GLY A 414 11.08 0.06 45.92
N ASN A 415 11.79 -1.07 45.95
CA ASN A 415 13.25 -1.06 46.05
C ASN A 415 13.86 -0.97 44.65
N VAL A 416 14.73 0.01 44.40
CA VAL A 416 15.39 0.14 43.10
C VAL A 416 16.41 -0.98 42.92
N ILE A 417 16.30 -1.72 41.81
CA ILE A 417 17.26 -2.78 41.44
C ILE A 417 18.37 -2.17 40.59
N THR A 418 18.02 -1.55 39.47
CA THR A 418 18.96 -1.04 38.48
C THR A 418 18.31 0.02 37.59
N GLY A 419 19.12 0.84 36.93
CA GLY A 419 18.70 1.78 35.91
C GLY A 419 19.41 1.56 34.58
N THR A 420 18.65 1.44 33.49
CA THR A 420 19.19 1.34 32.12
C THR A 420 19.34 2.74 31.52
N ARG A 421 20.50 3.03 30.90
CA ARG A 421 20.79 4.31 30.26
C ARG A 421 21.10 4.18 28.77
N ASP A 422 20.86 5.25 28.01
CA ASP A 422 21.31 5.35 26.62
C ASP A 422 22.80 5.75 26.52
N LEU A 423 23.34 5.75 25.29
CA LEU A 423 24.73 6.15 25.01
C LEU A 423 25.06 7.59 25.42
N LYS A 424 24.06 8.45 25.62
CA LYS A 424 24.22 9.85 26.06
C LYS A 424 24.00 9.99 27.58
N GLY A 425 23.77 8.89 28.30
CA GLY A 425 23.57 8.85 29.74
C GLY A 425 22.14 9.16 30.21
N LYS A 426 21.16 9.30 29.30
CA LYS A 426 19.74 9.46 29.66
C LYS A 426 19.22 8.16 30.27
N ILE A 427 18.42 8.28 31.33
CA ILE A 427 17.79 7.14 31.99
C ILE A 427 16.58 6.70 31.15
N LEU A 428 16.58 5.45 30.70
CA LEU A 428 15.54 4.84 29.88
C LEU A 428 14.56 4.02 30.72
N ILE A 429 15.09 3.21 31.64
CA ILE A 429 14.31 2.30 32.50
C ILE A 429 14.84 2.38 33.92
N ILE A 430 13.94 2.29 34.90
CA ILE A 430 14.29 2.00 36.30
C ILE A 430 13.48 0.77 36.72
N SER A 431 14.18 -0.26 37.20
CA SER A 431 13.57 -1.52 37.63
C SER A 431 13.42 -1.56 39.14
N PHE A 432 12.29 -2.07 39.63
CA PHE A 432 11.96 -2.14 41.05
C PHE A 432 11.56 -3.56 41.47
N GLU A 433 11.98 -3.99 42.65
CA GLU A 433 11.41 -5.14 43.37
C GLU A 433 10.47 -4.66 44.47
N ASN A 434 9.57 -5.54 44.92
CA ASN A 434 8.58 -5.23 45.97
C ASN A 434 7.81 -3.94 45.68
N CYS A 435 7.44 -3.74 44.42
CA CYS A 435 6.93 -2.47 43.92
C CYS A 435 5.41 -2.41 43.92
N THR A 436 4.86 -1.29 44.37
CA THR A 436 3.44 -0.96 44.24
C THR A 436 3.29 0.35 43.47
N VAL A 437 2.43 0.34 42.46
CA VAL A 437 2.06 1.54 41.70
C VAL A 437 0.60 1.86 41.94
N THR A 438 0.29 3.09 42.34
CA THR A 438 -1.08 3.54 42.64
C THR A 438 -1.39 4.87 41.97
N HIS A 439 -2.65 5.05 41.58
CA HIS A 439 -3.22 6.36 41.22
C HIS A 439 -4.48 6.58 42.05
N ASN A 440 -4.43 7.54 42.98
CA ASN A 440 -5.46 7.68 44.03
C ASN A 440 -5.69 6.34 44.75
N ASP A 441 -6.92 5.84 44.80
CA ASP A 441 -7.26 4.56 45.45
C ASP A 441 -7.07 3.33 44.54
N LYS A 442 -6.70 3.52 43.27
CA LYS A 442 -6.55 2.42 42.30
C LYS A 442 -5.12 1.90 42.29
N VAL A 443 -4.96 0.61 42.57
CA VAL A 443 -3.69 -0.10 42.38
C VAL A 443 -3.54 -0.46 40.89
N LEU A 444 -2.39 -0.10 40.32
CA LEU A 444 -2.02 -0.32 38.92
C LEU A 444 -0.94 -1.40 38.75
N PHE A 445 -0.13 -1.62 39.79
CA PHE A 445 0.85 -2.71 39.86
C PHE A 445 0.99 -3.18 41.31
N GLN A 446 1.14 -4.49 41.50
CA GLN A 446 1.26 -5.13 42.81
C GLN A 446 2.61 -5.86 42.94
N PRO A 447 3.22 -5.90 44.14
CA PRO A 447 4.50 -6.57 44.37
C PRO A 447 4.50 -8.04 43.94
N GLU A 448 3.36 -8.73 44.07
CA GLU A 448 3.18 -10.13 43.74
C GLU A 448 3.31 -10.41 42.23
N TRP A 449 3.23 -9.38 41.39
CA TRP A 449 3.38 -9.50 39.93
C TRP A 449 4.85 -9.52 39.48
N GLY A 450 5.79 -9.34 40.41
CA GLY A 450 7.22 -9.48 40.17
C GLY A 450 7.95 -8.15 40.04
N VAL A 451 8.97 -8.12 39.18
CA VAL A 451 9.81 -6.93 38.96
C VAL A 451 9.01 -5.91 38.16
N TYR A 452 8.97 -4.67 38.65
CA TYR A 452 8.34 -3.56 37.96
C TYR A 452 9.39 -2.78 37.17
N ASP A 453 9.33 -2.88 35.84
CA ASP A 453 10.14 -2.05 34.96
C ASP A 453 9.39 -0.76 34.61
N MET A 454 9.96 0.38 35.00
CA MET A 454 9.39 1.70 34.73
C MET A 454 10.08 2.32 33.51
N ALA A 455 9.37 2.44 32.38
CA ALA A 455 9.82 3.19 31.23
C ALA A 455 9.81 4.70 31.55
N VAL A 456 10.97 5.33 31.50
CA VAL A 456 11.13 6.74 31.84
C VAL A 456 10.76 7.60 30.63
N GLY A 457 9.91 8.59 30.86
CA GLY A 457 9.56 9.58 29.85
C GLY A 457 8.69 10.69 30.41
N LYS A 458 9.01 11.94 30.06
CA LYS A 458 8.20 13.11 30.42
C LYS A 458 6.88 13.16 29.66
N GLU A 459 6.88 12.77 28.39
CA GLU A 459 5.70 12.87 27.51
C GLU A 459 5.77 11.83 26.39
N VAL A 460 4.62 11.51 25.81
CA VAL A 460 4.51 10.67 24.62
C VAL A 460 4.69 11.55 23.39
N VAL A 461 5.80 11.40 22.67
CA VAL A 461 6.15 12.25 21.52
C VAL A 461 5.68 11.65 20.19
N SER A 462 5.47 10.33 20.14
CA SER A 462 4.99 9.61 18.96
C SER A 462 4.08 8.45 19.37
N ALA A 463 3.13 8.12 18.50
CA ALA A 463 2.32 6.91 18.57
C ALA A 463 2.03 6.43 17.14
N TYR A 464 2.24 5.15 16.83
CA TYR A 464 2.11 4.61 15.48
C TYR A 464 1.77 3.11 15.47
N ALA A 465 1.29 2.61 14.33
CA ALA A 465 0.96 1.19 14.14
C ALA A 465 2.20 0.31 13.96
N GLY A 466 2.14 -0.93 14.45
CA GLY A 466 3.24 -1.90 14.38
C GLY A 466 4.24 -1.79 15.52
N ALA A 467 5.23 -2.68 15.52
CA ALA A 467 6.32 -2.71 16.50
C ALA A 467 7.46 -1.75 16.12
N ALA A 468 8.21 -1.28 17.12
CA ALA A 468 9.47 -0.56 16.91
C ALA A 468 10.54 -1.49 16.34
N ASP A 469 10.79 -2.61 17.01
CA ASP A 469 11.61 -3.71 16.48
C ASP A 469 10.67 -4.82 16.01
N ILE A 470 10.59 -5.00 14.69
CA ILE A 470 9.74 -6.04 14.09
C ILE A 470 10.18 -7.46 14.50
N ASN A 471 11.44 -7.65 14.90
CA ASN A 471 11.94 -8.97 15.30
C ASN A 471 11.49 -9.36 16.72
N SER A 472 11.04 -8.39 17.53
CA SER A 472 10.51 -8.65 18.88
C SER A 472 9.19 -9.39 18.86
N PHE A 473 8.44 -9.29 17.77
CA PHE A 473 7.15 -9.95 17.61
C PHE A 473 7.29 -10.99 16.52
N GLU A 474 6.80 -12.21 16.77
CA GLU A 474 6.59 -13.13 15.66
C GLU A 474 5.64 -12.47 14.67
N ASP A 475 6.01 -12.52 13.40
CA ASP A 475 5.31 -11.81 12.34
C ASP A 475 3.86 -12.31 12.21
N THR A 476 2.94 -11.57 12.85
CA THR A 476 1.52 -11.93 12.95
C THR A 476 0.74 -11.67 11.65
N SER A 477 1.35 -11.04 10.65
CA SER A 477 0.66 -10.81 9.39
C SER A 477 0.58 -12.13 8.61
N GLU A 478 -0.59 -12.78 8.59
CA GLU A 478 -0.74 -14.00 7.83
C GLU A 478 -0.69 -13.69 6.32
N VAL A 479 0.16 -14.40 5.58
CA VAL A 479 -0.01 -14.48 4.11
C VAL A 479 -1.26 -15.29 3.87
N SER A 480 -2.14 -14.81 2.99
CA SER A 480 -3.37 -15.52 2.65
C SER A 480 -3.07 -16.99 2.32
N LYS A 481 -3.78 -17.90 3.00
CA LYS A 481 -3.73 -19.34 2.70
C LYS A 481 -4.40 -19.65 1.36
N THR A 482 -5.30 -18.78 0.92
CA THR A 482 -5.97 -18.84 -0.39
C THR A 482 -5.12 -18.09 -1.40
N LYS A 483 -4.50 -18.82 -2.32
CA LYS A 483 -3.77 -18.28 -3.47
C LYS A 483 -4.71 -18.07 -4.64
N THR A 484 -4.38 -17.16 -5.55
CA THR A 484 -5.06 -17.08 -6.86
C THR A 484 -5.05 -18.45 -7.54
N HIS A 485 -6.22 -18.88 -8.03
CA HIS A 485 -6.39 -20.17 -8.68
C HIS A 485 -5.75 -20.16 -10.07
N LYS A 486 -4.92 -21.17 -10.38
CA LYS A 486 -4.42 -21.35 -11.76
C LYS A 486 -5.58 -21.56 -12.72
N ILE A 487 -5.72 -20.65 -13.69
CA ILE A 487 -6.75 -20.71 -14.72
C ILE A 487 -6.53 -21.96 -15.58
N LYS A 488 -7.53 -22.84 -15.63
CA LYS A 488 -7.52 -24.02 -16.52
C LYS A 488 -8.29 -23.69 -17.79
N TYR A 489 -7.56 -23.56 -18.90
CA TYR A 489 -8.16 -23.32 -20.20
C TYR A 489 -8.70 -24.62 -20.83
N SER A 490 -9.88 -24.54 -21.44
CA SER A 490 -10.44 -25.59 -22.28
C SER A 490 -9.56 -25.83 -23.51
N ASP A 491 -9.64 -27.02 -24.11
CA ASP A 491 -8.85 -27.32 -25.31
C ASP A 491 -9.23 -26.42 -26.50
N ASN A 492 -10.48 -25.96 -26.55
CA ASN A 492 -10.92 -24.97 -27.53
C ASN A 492 -10.23 -23.61 -27.35
N GLN A 493 -10.08 -23.14 -26.10
CA GLN A 493 -9.34 -21.90 -25.79
C GLN A 493 -7.85 -22.04 -26.09
N LYS A 494 -7.23 -23.18 -25.73
CA LYS A 494 -5.83 -23.44 -26.07
C LYS A 494 -5.59 -23.40 -27.57
N ARG A 495 -6.50 -23.94 -28.38
CA ARG A 495 -6.42 -23.86 -29.84
C ARG A 495 -6.50 -22.42 -30.34
N LEU A 496 -7.42 -21.61 -29.82
CA LEU A 496 -7.49 -20.17 -30.14
C LEU A 496 -6.18 -19.47 -29.78
N TYR A 497 -5.61 -19.73 -28.60
CA TYR A 497 -4.33 -19.16 -28.19
C TYR A 497 -3.17 -19.60 -29.07
N GLY A 498 -3.21 -20.81 -29.63
CA GLY A 498 -2.26 -21.25 -30.66
C GLY A 498 -2.33 -20.42 -31.95
N LEU A 499 -3.51 -19.93 -32.34
CA LEU A 499 -3.64 -18.99 -33.47
C LEU A 499 -3.00 -17.64 -33.15
N TYR A 500 -3.23 -17.11 -31.93
CA TYR A 500 -2.54 -15.90 -31.46
C TYR A 500 -1.02 -16.09 -31.43
N ASP A 501 -0.54 -17.25 -30.99
CA ASP A 501 0.90 -17.53 -30.92
C ASP A 501 1.52 -17.60 -32.32
N SER A 502 0.81 -18.19 -33.29
CA SER A 502 1.23 -18.18 -34.71
C SER A 502 1.37 -16.75 -35.25
N VAL A 503 0.43 -15.86 -34.92
CA VAL A 503 0.50 -14.43 -35.31
C VAL A 503 1.68 -13.73 -34.62
N ARG A 504 1.91 -14.03 -33.34
CA ARG A 504 3.06 -13.52 -32.57
C ARG A 504 4.39 -13.97 -33.17
N GLU A 505 4.52 -15.23 -33.58
CA GLU A 505 5.72 -15.73 -34.27
C GLU A 505 5.94 -15.02 -35.61
N ILE A 506 4.88 -14.79 -36.38
CA ILE A 506 4.95 -14.03 -37.65
C ILE A 506 5.47 -12.60 -37.40
N ARG A 507 4.98 -11.92 -36.35
CA ARG A 507 5.48 -10.60 -35.94
C ARG A 507 6.95 -10.63 -35.56
N ASN A 508 7.35 -11.56 -34.69
CA ASN A 508 8.72 -11.65 -34.18
C ASN A 508 9.74 -11.97 -35.28
N THR A 509 9.38 -12.87 -36.20
CA THR A 509 10.24 -13.28 -37.32
C THR A 509 10.18 -12.33 -38.52
N LYS A 510 9.23 -11.38 -38.52
CA LYS A 510 8.91 -10.49 -39.66
C LYS A 510 8.65 -11.25 -40.96
N ASN A 511 8.23 -12.51 -40.88
CA ASN A 511 8.02 -13.40 -42.03
C ASN A 511 6.53 -13.46 -42.39
N VAL A 512 5.99 -12.31 -42.78
CA VAL A 512 4.58 -12.12 -43.15
C VAL A 512 4.36 -12.54 -44.61
N THR A 513 3.46 -13.49 -44.85
CA THR A 513 3.09 -13.94 -46.21
C THR A 513 1.57 -14.10 -46.33
N GLU A 514 1.05 -13.87 -47.54
CA GLU A 514 -0.39 -14.02 -47.87
C GLU A 514 -0.94 -15.37 -47.37
N GLN A 515 -0.24 -16.46 -47.70
CA GLN A 515 -0.67 -17.83 -47.38
C GLN A 515 -0.79 -18.07 -45.87
N LYS A 516 0.13 -17.53 -45.05
CA LYS A 516 0.09 -17.69 -43.59
C LYS A 516 -1.09 -16.92 -42.99
N ILE A 517 -1.26 -15.66 -43.40
CA ILE A 517 -2.35 -14.81 -42.92
C ILE A 517 -3.70 -15.40 -43.33
N GLU A 518 -3.84 -15.86 -44.58
CA GLU A 518 -5.08 -16.47 -45.09
C GLU A 518 -5.42 -17.77 -44.37
N SER A 519 -4.42 -18.60 -44.05
CA SER A 519 -4.63 -19.82 -43.26
C SER A 519 -5.21 -19.52 -41.87
N ILE A 520 -4.63 -18.55 -41.14
CA ILE A 520 -5.08 -18.18 -39.80
C ILE A 520 -6.47 -17.52 -39.86
N TYR A 521 -6.68 -16.61 -40.81
CA TYR A 521 -7.96 -15.93 -41.04
C TYR A 521 -9.11 -16.92 -41.30
N ASN A 522 -8.87 -17.93 -42.13
CA ASN A 522 -9.89 -18.94 -42.43
C ASN A 522 -10.21 -19.82 -41.21
N ASP A 523 -9.21 -20.22 -40.41
CA ASP A 523 -9.46 -20.97 -39.18
C ASP A 523 -10.27 -20.13 -38.16
N LEU A 524 -9.88 -18.86 -38.01
CA LEU A 524 -10.55 -17.89 -37.14
C LEU A 524 -12.01 -17.68 -37.50
N LEU A 525 -12.34 -17.48 -38.78
CA LEU A 525 -13.75 -17.31 -39.21
C LEU A 525 -14.58 -18.59 -39.12
N ASN A 526 -13.96 -19.77 -39.20
CA ASN A 526 -14.70 -21.02 -39.09
C ASN A 526 -15.02 -21.37 -37.63
N ASN A 527 -14.08 -21.11 -36.71
CA ASN A 527 -14.17 -21.62 -35.33
C ASN A 527 -14.35 -20.53 -34.26
N TYR A 528 -13.99 -19.28 -34.54
CA TYR A 528 -13.86 -18.20 -33.55
C TYR A 528 -14.37 -16.83 -34.06
N LYS A 529 -15.55 -16.82 -34.70
CA LYS A 529 -16.12 -15.66 -35.41
C LYS A 529 -16.18 -14.34 -34.65
N ASN A 530 -16.24 -14.38 -33.32
CA ASN A 530 -16.39 -13.20 -32.47
C ASN A 530 -15.05 -12.63 -31.97
N ASP A 531 -13.92 -13.25 -32.30
CA ASP A 531 -12.59 -12.79 -31.86
C ASP A 531 -12.12 -11.62 -32.73
N TRP A 532 -12.50 -10.42 -32.33
CA TRP A 532 -12.20 -9.17 -33.03
C TRP A 532 -10.72 -8.78 -32.92
N LEU A 533 -10.05 -9.13 -31.82
CA LEU A 533 -8.67 -8.72 -31.55
C LEU A 533 -7.68 -9.48 -32.44
N LEU A 534 -7.87 -10.79 -32.64
CA LEU A 534 -7.03 -11.55 -33.57
C LEU A 534 -7.23 -11.10 -35.02
N LEU A 535 -8.47 -10.77 -35.40
CA LEU A 535 -8.76 -10.18 -36.72
C LEU A 535 -8.04 -8.84 -36.91
N LEU A 536 -8.01 -7.99 -35.87
CA LEU A 536 -7.32 -6.72 -35.90
C LEU A 536 -5.79 -6.90 -36.02
N GLU A 537 -5.23 -7.85 -35.27
CA GLU A 537 -3.80 -8.22 -35.34
C GLU A 537 -3.41 -8.71 -36.75
N LEU A 538 -4.26 -9.53 -37.38
CA LEU A 538 -4.06 -9.98 -38.77
C LEU A 538 -4.19 -8.82 -39.77
N TYR A 539 -5.15 -7.92 -39.57
CA TYR A 539 -5.34 -6.75 -40.41
C TYR A 539 -4.12 -5.83 -40.41
N GLU A 540 -3.57 -5.55 -39.22
CA GLU A 540 -2.37 -4.73 -39.07
C GLU A 540 -1.20 -5.33 -39.87
N LEU A 541 -0.91 -6.62 -39.65
CA LEU A 541 0.16 -7.33 -40.37
C LEU A 541 -0.03 -7.30 -41.89
N ALA A 542 -1.26 -7.56 -42.36
CA ALA A 542 -1.61 -7.55 -43.77
C ALA A 542 -1.44 -6.15 -44.38
N LYS A 543 -1.90 -5.12 -43.68
CA LYS A 543 -1.80 -3.73 -44.13
C LYS A 543 -0.35 -3.24 -44.17
N THR A 544 0.43 -3.46 -43.12
CA THR A 544 1.85 -3.07 -43.07
C THR A 544 2.65 -3.76 -44.18
N SER A 545 2.30 -5.00 -44.52
CA SER A 545 2.97 -5.78 -45.57
C SER A 545 2.33 -5.63 -46.96
N LYS A 546 1.30 -4.78 -47.10
CA LYS A 546 0.55 -4.52 -48.35
C LYS A 546 0.00 -5.78 -49.02
N LEU A 547 -0.55 -6.68 -48.21
CA LEU A 547 -1.17 -7.93 -48.65
C LEU A 547 -2.59 -7.71 -49.19
N ASP A 548 -3.03 -8.56 -50.12
CA ASP A 548 -4.35 -8.40 -50.77
C ASP A 548 -5.50 -8.78 -49.83
N ILE A 549 -5.27 -9.73 -48.92
CA ILE A 549 -6.25 -10.18 -47.93
C ILE A 549 -6.69 -9.08 -46.95
N GLN A 550 -5.95 -7.98 -46.84
CA GLN A 550 -6.31 -6.87 -45.93
C GLN A 550 -7.74 -6.37 -46.15
N GLU A 551 -8.23 -6.34 -47.40
CA GLU A 551 -9.59 -5.89 -47.73
C GLU A 551 -10.66 -6.86 -47.21
N LYS A 552 -10.38 -8.16 -47.27
CA LYS A 552 -11.29 -9.20 -46.75
C LYS A 552 -11.35 -9.10 -45.22
N ILE A 553 -10.21 -8.95 -44.56
CA ILE A 553 -10.15 -8.83 -43.10
C ILE A 553 -10.86 -7.56 -42.63
N LEU A 554 -10.65 -6.43 -43.30
CA LEU A 554 -11.32 -5.17 -42.98
C LEU A 554 -12.85 -5.30 -43.08
N LYS A 555 -13.37 -5.93 -44.14
CA LYS A 555 -14.81 -6.20 -44.28
C LYS A 555 -15.35 -7.03 -43.10
N SER A 556 -14.60 -8.03 -42.63
CA SER A 556 -15.01 -8.83 -41.47
C SER A 556 -14.99 -8.02 -40.16
N LEU A 557 -14.01 -7.13 -39.98
CA LEU A 557 -13.99 -6.19 -38.85
C LEU A 557 -15.18 -5.21 -38.90
N GLU A 558 -15.54 -4.69 -40.07
CA GLU A 558 -16.71 -3.82 -40.24
C GLU A 558 -18.04 -4.55 -39.93
N VAL A 559 -18.14 -5.85 -40.24
CA VAL A 559 -19.28 -6.65 -39.80
C VAL A 559 -19.33 -6.76 -38.28
N LEU A 560 -18.20 -7.03 -37.62
CA LEU A 560 -18.13 -7.13 -36.15
C LEU A 560 -18.38 -5.79 -35.45
N LYS A 561 -18.07 -4.66 -36.08
CA LYS A 561 -18.41 -3.33 -35.57
C LYS A 561 -19.91 -3.12 -35.37
N SER A 562 -20.76 -3.87 -36.07
CA SER A 562 -22.22 -3.85 -35.84
C SER A 562 -22.63 -4.36 -34.45
N ASN A 563 -21.73 -5.05 -33.72
CA ASN A 563 -21.93 -5.37 -32.32
C ASN A 563 -21.45 -4.19 -31.45
N ASN A 564 -22.40 -3.56 -30.74
CA ASN A 564 -22.14 -2.41 -29.87
C ASN A 564 -21.00 -2.63 -28.86
N SER A 565 -20.74 -3.89 -28.45
CA SER A 565 -19.69 -4.22 -27.50
C SER A 565 -18.28 -4.11 -28.09
N TYR A 566 -18.14 -4.18 -29.41
CA TYR A 566 -16.84 -4.17 -30.10
C TYR A 566 -16.62 -2.91 -30.93
N THR A 567 -17.66 -2.14 -31.25
CA THR A 567 -17.60 -0.99 -32.16
C THR A 567 -16.43 -0.06 -31.82
N LYS A 568 -16.39 0.44 -30.58
CA LYS A 568 -15.38 1.40 -30.13
C LYS A 568 -13.98 0.78 -30.08
N LEU A 569 -13.88 -0.50 -29.71
CA LEU A 569 -12.61 -1.23 -29.66
C LEU A 569 -12.03 -1.39 -31.06
N ILE A 570 -12.84 -1.85 -32.02
CA ILE A 570 -12.39 -2.03 -33.39
C ILE A 570 -12.04 -0.68 -34.03
N GLU A 571 -12.84 0.37 -33.81
CA GLU A 571 -12.54 1.72 -34.33
C GLU A 571 -11.21 2.27 -33.82
N ASN A 572 -10.97 2.18 -32.50
CA ASN A 572 -9.70 2.59 -31.92
C ASN A 572 -8.53 1.76 -32.46
N GLY A 573 -8.72 0.44 -32.60
CA GLY A 573 -7.73 -0.46 -33.16
C GLY A 573 -7.37 -0.14 -34.62
N LEU A 574 -8.38 0.10 -35.45
CA LEU A 574 -8.18 0.51 -36.84
C LEU A 574 -7.47 1.86 -36.91
N ALA A 575 -7.79 2.79 -36.00
CA ALA A 575 -7.14 4.09 -35.89
C ALA A 575 -5.62 3.97 -35.69
N LEU A 576 -5.18 2.99 -34.90
CA LEU A 576 -3.75 2.70 -34.67
C LEU A 576 -3.03 2.07 -35.86
N CYS A 577 -3.77 1.49 -36.81
CA CYS A 577 -3.20 0.83 -37.97
C CYS A 577 -2.93 1.80 -39.13
N HIS A 578 -3.15 3.12 -38.97
CA HIS A 578 -3.01 4.12 -40.03
C HIS A 578 -1.60 4.67 -40.22
#